data_AF-A0A1F7BF48-F1
#
_entry.id   AF-A0A1F7BF48-F1
#
_cell.length_a   1.000
_cell.length_b   1.000
_cell.length_c   1.000
_cell.angle_alpha   90.00
_cell.angle_beta   90.00
_cell.angle_gamma   90.00
#
_symmetry.space_group_name_H-M   'P 1'
#
loop_
_entity.id
_entity.type
_entity.pdbx_description
1 polymer ?
#
loop_
_entity_poly.entity_id
_entity_poly.type
_entity_poly.pdbx_seq_one_letter_code
_entity_poly.pdbx_strand_id
1 'polypeptide(L)'
;MPFLSYLFWPNPGNATYGSPKALTLLLLCGAFLLLSFGVRVWRRKCADAMLRKLTRSWARALLWFGVSGIVLVVGRVEYIQFVAMRFWWLVWFLAFLLYGVFQYRTLRQRYYRVIPQERTQDPREKYLPKARGK
;
A
#
# COMPACT_ATOMS: atom_id res chain seq x y z
N MET A 1 -8.92 -26.50 20.28
CA MET A 1 -7.44 -26.60 20.12
C MET A 1 -6.93 -27.02 18.73
N PRO A 2 -7.64 -27.72 17.82
CA PRO A 2 -7.04 -28.18 16.55
C PRO A 2 -6.85 -27.07 15.49
N PHE A 3 -7.61 -25.98 15.57
CA PHE A 3 -7.51 -24.87 14.62
C PHE A 3 -6.25 -24.02 14.84
N LEU A 4 -5.90 -23.75 16.11
CA LEU A 4 -4.70 -23.01 16.46
C LEU A 4 -3.44 -23.80 16.06
N SER A 5 -3.40 -25.10 16.34
CA SER A 5 -2.29 -25.95 15.91
C SER A 5 -2.16 -26.00 14.39
N TYR A 6 -3.26 -26.00 13.63
CA TYR A 6 -3.22 -25.91 12.17
C TYR A 6 -2.63 -24.60 11.62
N LEU A 7 -2.90 -23.48 12.30
CA LEU A 7 -2.45 -22.14 11.92
C LEU A 7 -0.95 -21.94 12.18
N PHE A 8 -0.48 -22.43 13.33
CA PHE A 8 0.90 -22.36 13.79
C PHE A 8 1.74 -23.56 13.36
N TRP A 9 1.16 -24.52 12.63
CA TRP A 9 1.89 -25.68 12.15
C TRP A 9 3.03 -25.23 11.21
N PRO A 10 4.30 -25.55 11.53
CA PRO A 10 5.42 -25.23 10.67
C PRO A 10 5.28 -26.02 9.36
N ASN A 11 5.20 -25.27 8.27
CA ASN A 11 5.09 -25.68 6.86
C ASN A 11 4.40 -27.04 6.58
N PRO A 12 3.17 -27.08 6.04
CA PRO A 12 2.69 -28.32 5.42
C PRO A 12 3.62 -28.64 4.24
N GLY A 13 4.42 -29.71 4.34
CA GLY A 13 5.28 -30.15 3.25
C GLY A 13 4.55 -30.17 1.90
N ASN A 14 5.30 -29.97 0.80
CA ASN A 14 4.84 -29.86 -0.60
C ASN A 14 4.66 -28.43 -1.16
N ALA A 15 5.51 -27.48 -0.80
CA ALA A 15 5.60 -26.20 -1.51
C ALA A 15 6.76 -26.26 -2.51
N THR A 16 6.47 -26.62 -3.77
CA THR A 16 7.45 -26.63 -4.86
C THR A 16 7.19 -25.46 -5.81
N TYR A 17 8.22 -24.92 -6.47
CA TYR A 17 8.08 -23.88 -7.49
C TYR A 17 7.14 -24.28 -8.65
N GLY A 18 7.03 -25.58 -8.95
CA GLY A 18 6.09 -26.11 -9.94
C GLY A 18 4.63 -26.20 -9.48
N SER A 19 4.33 -25.91 -8.21
CA SER A 19 2.95 -25.94 -7.72
C SER A 19 2.15 -24.73 -8.24
N PRO A 20 0.93 -24.93 -8.77
CA PRO A 20 0.14 -23.83 -9.33
C PRO A 20 -0.19 -22.76 -8.29
N LYS A 21 -0.26 -23.14 -6.99
CA LYS A 21 -0.52 -22.21 -5.87
C LYS A 21 0.66 -21.28 -5.60
N ALA A 22 1.89 -21.77 -5.66
CA ALA A 22 3.07 -20.93 -5.48
C ALA A 22 3.24 -19.96 -6.66
N LEU A 23 2.98 -20.45 -7.88
CA LEU A 23 3.08 -19.66 -9.10
C LEU A 23 2.04 -18.52 -9.13
N THR A 24 0.77 -18.79 -8.77
CA THR A 24 -0.25 -17.73 -8.70
C THR A 24 0.07 -16.67 -7.64
N LEU A 25 0.61 -17.07 -6.48
CA LEU A 25 1.06 -16.12 -5.45
C LEU A 25 2.25 -15.28 -5.92
N LEU A 26 3.22 -15.87 -6.61
CA LEU A 26 4.34 -15.13 -7.21
C LEU A 26 3.86 -14.14 -8.27
N LEU A 27 2.95 -14.55 -9.15
CA LEU A 27 2.36 -13.66 -10.14
C LEU A 27 1.60 -12.51 -9.49
N LEU A 28 0.83 -12.78 -8.43
CA LEU A 28 0.13 -11.73 -7.67
C LEU A 28 1.13 -10.74 -7.05
N CYS A 29 2.21 -11.23 -6.44
CA CYS A 29 3.23 -10.36 -5.85
C CYS A 29 3.99 -9.57 -6.91
N GLY A 30 4.32 -10.20 -8.05
CA GLY A 30 4.90 -9.54 -9.21
C GLY A 30 3.99 -8.46 -9.78
N ALA A 31 2.68 -8.72 -9.86
CA ALA A 31 1.68 -7.73 -10.26
C ALA A 31 1.66 -6.54 -9.29
N PHE A 32 1.78 -6.76 -7.98
CA PHE A 32 1.90 -5.65 -7.03
C PHE A 32 3.17 -4.80 -7.22
N LEU A 33 4.30 -5.42 -7.55
CA LEU A 33 5.51 -4.67 -7.89
C LEU A 33 5.31 -3.83 -9.15
N LEU A 34 4.77 -4.43 -10.22
CA LEU A 34 4.46 -3.73 -11.47
C LEU A 34 3.48 -2.58 -11.25
N LEU A 35 2.42 -2.82 -10.47
CA LEU A 35 1.45 -1.78 -10.07
C LEU A 35 2.12 -0.66 -9.27
N SER A 36 3.08 -0.97 -8.38
CA SER A 36 3.85 0.05 -7.68
C SER A 36 4.59 0.98 -8.66
N PHE A 37 5.21 0.43 -9.70
CA PHE A 37 5.86 1.25 -10.75
C PHE A 37 4.83 2.01 -11.60
N GLY A 38 3.74 1.35 -12.00
CA GLY A 38 2.64 1.97 -12.74
C GLY A 38 2.05 3.18 -12.01
N VAL A 39 1.78 3.04 -10.71
CA VAL A 39 1.29 4.14 -9.86
C VAL A 39 2.32 5.27 -9.74
N ARG A 40 3.62 4.97 -9.68
CA ARG A 40 4.67 6.01 -9.68
C ARG A 40 4.71 6.79 -10.99
N VAL A 41 4.56 6.12 -12.13
CA VAL A 41 4.53 6.77 -13.45
C VAL A 41 3.25 7.59 -13.61
N TRP A 42 2.10 7.00 -13.27
CA TRP A 42 0.80 7.68 -13.30
C TRP A 42 0.82 8.96 -12.46
N ARG A 43 1.42 8.92 -11.26
CA ARG A 43 1.55 10.08 -10.37
C ARG A 43 2.25 11.27 -11.05
N ARG A 44 3.19 11.04 -11.98
CA ARG A 44 3.87 12.12 -12.70
C ARG A 44 2.93 12.87 -13.65
N LYS A 45 1.87 12.20 -14.12
CA LYS A 45 0.84 12.77 -15.02
C LYS A 45 -0.35 13.37 -14.29
N CYS A 46 -0.51 13.15 -12.98
CA CYS A 46 -1.59 13.75 -12.20
C CYS A 46 -1.34 15.23 -11.90
N ALA A 47 -2.20 16.11 -12.40
CA ALA A 47 -2.23 17.53 -12.06
C ALA A 47 -2.75 17.78 -10.63
N ASP A 48 -3.66 16.91 -10.16
CA ASP A 48 -4.33 17.09 -8.87
C ASP A 48 -3.40 16.79 -7.68
N ALA A 49 -3.13 17.82 -6.86
CA ALA A 49 -2.22 17.74 -5.72
C ALA A 49 -2.70 16.74 -4.66
N MET A 50 -4.01 16.51 -4.54
CA MET A 50 -4.58 15.58 -3.57
C MET A 50 -4.34 14.13 -3.99
N LEU A 51 -4.69 13.78 -5.24
CA LEU A 51 -4.43 12.44 -5.80
C LEU A 51 -2.94 12.11 -5.83
N ARG A 52 -2.08 13.11 -6.07
CA ARG A 52 -0.62 12.96 -6.01
C ARG A 52 -0.09 12.59 -4.62
N LYS A 53 -0.71 13.10 -3.55
CA LYS A 53 -0.36 12.73 -2.16
C LYS A 53 -0.84 11.32 -1.83
N LEU A 54 -2.05 10.94 -2.26
CA LEU A 54 -2.62 9.62 -2.00
C LEU A 54 -1.79 8.52 -2.70
N THR A 55 -1.55 8.67 -4.00
CA THR A 55 -0.78 7.74 -4.83
C THR A 55 0.67 7.53 -4.34
N ARG A 56 1.28 8.52 -3.66
CA ARG A 56 2.60 8.36 -3.03
C ARG A 56 2.61 7.27 -1.97
N SER A 57 1.56 7.18 -1.14
CA SER A 57 1.45 6.16 -0.10
C SER A 57 1.20 4.78 -0.70
N TRP A 58 0.30 4.69 -1.69
CA TRP A 58 -0.02 3.44 -2.40
C TRP A 58 1.18 2.83 -3.12
N ALA A 59 1.98 3.63 -3.83
CA ALA A 59 3.19 3.13 -4.49
C ALA A 59 4.23 2.56 -3.52
N ARG A 60 4.31 3.08 -2.28
CA ARG A 60 5.20 2.50 -1.25
C ARG A 60 4.59 1.25 -0.65
N ALA A 61 3.30 1.26 -0.33
CA ALA A 61 2.60 0.12 0.23
C ALA A 61 2.63 -1.08 -0.73
N LEU A 62 2.27 -0.89 -2.00
CA LEU A 62 2.32 -1.93 -3.05
C LEU A 62 3.71 -2.55 -3.19
N LEU A 63 4.77 -1.75 -3.09
CA LEU A 63 6.14 -2.26 -3.10
C LEU A 63 6.40 -3.13 -1.88
N TRP A 64 6.09 -2.65 -0.67
CA TRP A 64 6.29 -3.42 0.55
C TRP A 64 5.47 -4.71 0.59
N PHE A 65 4.21 -4.67 0.14
CA PHE A 65 3.36 -5.86 0.03
C PHE A 65 3.88 -6.83 -1.03
N GLY A 66 4.34 -6.36 -2.19
CA GLY A 66 4.97 -7.19 -3.21
C GLY A 66 6.26 -7.86 -2.72
N VAL A 67 7.18 -7.09 -2.11
CA VAL A 67 8.46 -7.61 -1.59
C VAL A 67 8.22 -8.58 -0.44
N SER A 68 7.41 -8.22 0.56
CA SER A 68 7.10 -9.12 1.68
C SER A 68 6.37 -10.39 1.22
N GLY A 69 5.47 -10.27 0.24
CA GLY A 69 4.79 -11.41 -0.36
C GLY A 69 5.76 -12.37 -1.05
N ILE A 70 6.73 -11.85 -1.82
CA ILE A 70 7.79 -12.68 -2.42
C ILE A 70 8.61 -13.37 -1.34
N VAL A 71 9.02 -12.66 -0.29
CA VAL A 71 9.78 -13.24 0.83
C VAL A 71 9.00 -14.37 1.50
N LEU A 72 7.68 -14.21 1.69
CA LEU A 72 6.82 -15.26 2.25
C LEU A 72 6.67 -16.47 1.31
N VAL A 73 6.59 -16.26 -0.01
CA VAL A 73 6.55 -17.37 -0.97
C VAL A 73 7.87 -18.11 -1.01
N VAL A 74 9.00 -17.39 -1.15
CA VAL A 74 10.35 -17.98 -1.19
C VAL A 74 10.64 -18.71 0.10
N GLY A 75 10.42 -18.08 1.27
CA GLY A 75 10.62 -18.74 2.56
C GLY A 75 9.75 -19.98 2.77
N ARG A 76 8.61 -20.07 2.09
CA ARG A 76 7.77 -21.26 2.08
C ARG A 76 8.32 -22.37 1.18
N VAL A 77 8.86 -22.03 0.01
CA VAL A 77 9.48 -22.99 -0.91
C VAL A 77 10.81 -23.51 -0.36
N GLU A 78 11.58 -22.66 0.31
CA GLU A 78 12.84 -23.02 0.99
C GLU A 78 12.61 -23.69 2.35
N TYR A 79 11.36 -24.05 2.68
CA TYR A 79 10.99 -24.73 3.92
C TYR A 79 11.48 -24.06 5.21
N ILE A 80 11.62 -22.73 5.23
CA ILE A 80 12.03 -21.97 6.42
C ILE A 80 10.92 -22.07 7.47
N GLN A 81 11.14 -22.85 8.52
CA GLN A 81 10.11 -23.29 9.47
C GLN A 81 9.22 -22.17 10.02
N PHE A 82 9.82 -21.05 10.44
CA PHE A 82 9.09 -19.92 11.04
C PHE A 82 8.48 -18.95 10.04
N VAL A 83 9.03 -18.84 8.83
CA VAL A 83 8.56 -17.91 7.79
C VAL A 83 7.46 -18.57 6.94
N ALA A 84 7.49 -19.89 6.80
CA ALA A 84 6.53 -20.67 6.02
C ALA A 84 5.16 -20.87 6.70
N MET A 85 4.96 -20.35 7.91
CA MET A 85 3.71 -20.52 8.65
C MET A 85 2.52 -19.90 7.93
N ARG A 86 1.38 -20.59 7.96
CA ARG A 86 0.11 -20.09 7.39
C ARG A 86 -0.34 -18.79 8.06
N PHE A 87 0.00 -18.62 9.34
CA PHE A 87 -0.27 -17.41 10.12
C PHE A 87 0.25 -16.14 9.43
N TRP A 88 1.45 -16.16 8.83
CA TRP A 88 2.01 -14.99 8.16
C TRP A 88 1.17 -14.53 6.97
N TRP A 89 0.57 -15.45 6.23
CA TRP A 89 -0.34 -15.12 5.12
C TRP A 89 -1.62 -14.44 5.62
N LEU A 90 -2.16 -14.88 6.76
CA LEU A 90 -3.30 -14.23 7.41
C LEU A 90 -2.94 -12.83 7.89
N VAL A 91 -1.81 -12.68 8.58
CA VAL A 91 -1.32 -11.36 9.03
C VAL A 91 -1.09 -10.43 7.84
N TRP A 92 -0.48 -10.94 6.77
CA TRP A 92 -0.21 -10.19 5.55
C TRP A 92 -1.52 -9.70 4.90
N PHE A 93 -2.51 -10.58 4.76
CA PHE A 93 -3.81 -10.23 4.17
C PHE A 93 -4.59 -9.26 5.05
N LEU A 94 -4.58 -9.47 6.38
CA LEU A 94 -5.21 -8.59 7.34
C LEU A 94 -4.56 -7.19 7.34
N ALA A 95 -3.23 -7.13 7.28
CA ALA A 95 -2.49 -5.88 7.18
C ALA A 95 -2.82 -5.13 5.88
N PHE A 96 -2.93 -5.84 4.75
CA PHE A 96 -3.34 -5.25 3.48
C PHE A 96 -4.75 -4.66 3.55
N LEU A 97 -5.70 -5.40 4.13
CA LEU A 97 -7.09 -4.97 4.28
C LEU A 97 -7.22 -3.77 5.23
N LEU A 98 -6.55 -3.81 6.39
CA LEU A 98 -6.51 -2.71 7.34
C LEU A 98 -5.90 -1.45 6.71
N TYR A 99 -4.83 -1.60 5.93
CA TYR A 99 -4.23 -0.48 5.19
C TYR A 99 -5.23 0.14 4.21
N GLY A 100 -5.97 -0.69 3.45
CA GLY A 100 -7.03 -0.24 2.55
C GLY A 100 -8.13 0.54 3.27
N VAL A 101 -8.63 0.03 4.40
CA VAL A 101 -9.65 0.70 5.23
C VAL A 101 -9.13 2.02 5.78
N PHE A 102 -7.90 2.05 6.30
CA PHE A 102 -7.28 3.27 6.82
C PHE A 102 -7.13 4.32 5.73
N GLN A 103 -6.72 3.93 4.52
CA GLN A 103 -6.64 4.86 3.40
C GLN A 103 -7.99 5.35 2.93
N TYR A 104 -9.01 4.50 2.89
CA TYR A 104 -10.37 4.92 2.57
C TYR A 104 -10.88 5.96 3.58
N ARG A 105 -10.69 5.72 4.88
CA ARG A 105 -11.06 6.68 5.93
C ARG A 105 -10.29 8.00 5.80
N THR A 106 -8.99 7.93 5.52
CA THR A 106 -8.15 9.11 5.31
C THR A 106 -8.60 9.92 4.08
N LEU A 107 -8.95 9.24 2.99
CA LEU A 107 -9.48 9.87 1.78
C LEU A 107 -10.78 10.60 2.08
N ARG A 108 -11.73 9.91 2.74
CA ARG A 108 -13.02 10.49 3.12
C ARG A 108 -12.83 11.74 3.99
N GLN A 109 -11.99 11.68 5.02
CA GLN A 109 -11.72 12.82 5.90
C GLN A 109 -11.04 14.00 5.19
N ARG A 110 -10.13 13.73 4.24
CA ARG A 110 -9.42 14.79 3.50
C ARG A 110 -10.28 15.43 2.41
N TYR A 111 -11.19 14.68 1.79
CA TYR A 111 -12.07 15.18 0.74
C TYR A 111 -13.04 16.25 1.28
N TYR A 112 -13.59 16.05 2.48
CA TYR A 112 -14.49 17.04 3.11
C TYR A 112 -13.81 18.31 3.63
N ARG A 113 -12.48 18.34 3.76
CA ARG A 113 -11.75 19.55 4.20
C ARG A 113 -11.40 20.51 3.07
N VAL A 114 -11.60 20.14 1.81
CA VAL A 114 -11.37 21.02 0.67
C VAL A 114 -12.63 21.86 0.42
N ILE A 115 -13.04 22.64 1.41
CA ILE A 115 -13.85 23.83 1.13
C ILE A 115 -12.83 24.85 0.61
N PRO A 116 -12.98 25.42 -0.59
CA PRO A 116 -12.10 26.47 -1.04
C PRO A 116 -12.13 27.57 0.02
N GLN A 117 -10.99 27.79 0.70
CA GLN A 117 -10.79 29.05 1.39
C GLN A 117 -10.76 30.08 0.27
N GLU A 118 -11.93 30.65 -0.05
CA GLU A 118 -11.96 31.91 -0.75
C GLU A 118 -11.03 32.82 0.05
N ARG A 119 -9.94 33.24 -0.58
CA ARG A 119 -9.19 34.37 -0.06
C ARG A 119 -10.20 35.49 0.00
N THR A 120 -10.66 35.82 1.19
CA THR A 120 -11.37 37.06 1.44
C THR A 120 -10.41 38.13 0.95
N GLN A 121 -10.65 38.64 -0.27
CA GLN A 121 -9.91 39.76 -0.79
C GLN A 121 -10.33 40.92 0.08
N ASP A 122 -9.56 41.17 1.13
CA ASP A 122 -9.77 42.34 1.96
C ASP A 122 -9.59 43.55 1.03
N PRO A 123 -10.62 44.38 0.81
CA PRO A 123 -10.53 45.52 -0.10
C PRO A 123 -9.34 46.43 0.23
N ARG A 124 -8.85 46.38 1.47
CA ARG A 124 -7.66 47.08 1.98
C ARG A 124 -6.37 46.66 1.29
N GLU A 125 -6.21 45.40 0.86
CA GLU A 125 -5.00 44.93 0.18
C GLU A 125 -4.76 45.64 -1.16
N LYS A 126 -5.81 46.18 -1.79
CA LYS A 126 -5.71 46.99 -3.02
C LYS A 126 -5.03 48.34 -2.77
N TYR A 127 -5.16 48.88 -1.56
CA TYR A 127 -4.69 50.22 -1.19
C TYR A 127 -3.42 50.20 -0.33
N LEU A 128 -2.99 49.03 0.15
CA LEU A 128 -1.75 48.90 0.91
C LEU A 128 -0.55 48.95 -0.05
N PRO A 129 0.42 49.86 0.19
CA PRO A 129 1.65 49.88 -0.60
C PRO A 129 2.38 48.55 -0.44
N LYS A 130 2.62 47.86 -1.56
CA LYS A 130 3.35 46.59 -1.57
C LYS A 130 4.75 46.85 -1.02
N ALA A 131 5.09 46.21 0.10
CA ALA A 131 6.43 46.30 0.67
C ALA A 131 7.45 45.85 -0.39
N ARG A 132 8.34 46.77 -0.80
CA ARG A 132 9.53 46.41 -1.59
C ARG A 132 10.50 45.71 -0.65
N GLY A 133 10.55 44.38 -0.72
CA GLY A 133 11.58 43.59 -0.05
C GLY A 133 12.95 43.88 -0.68
N LYS A 134 13.96 44.05 0.18
CA LYS A 134 15.39 44.03 -0.15
C LYS A 134 15.82 42.66 -0.66
#